data_AF-Q5YRS2-F1
#
_entry.id   AF-Q5YRS2-F1
#
_cell.length_a   1.000
_cell.length_b   1.000
_cell.length_c   1.000
_cell.angle_alpha   90.00
_cell.angle_beta   90.00
_cell.angle_gamma   90.00
#
_symmetry.space_group_name_H-M   'P 1'
#
loop_
_entity.id
_entity.type
_entity.pdbx_description
1 polymer ?
#
loop_
_entity_poly.entity_id
_entity_poly.type
_entity_poly.pdbx_seq_one_letter_code
_entity_poly.pdbx_strand_id
1 'polypeptide(L)'
;MADDYSYRVNLQQLDDAITTMADFGTEVEGWLREVDAKIAALHLSWSSQAAEAQRAAHNRWMAGAEEMRENLDELREVARRAHTNYTAAVQTNLGMWP
;
A
#
# COMPACT_ATOMS: atom_id res chain seq x y z
N MET A 1 13.96 -27.44 -25.92
CA MET A 1 14.99 -27.01 -24.96
C MET A 1 14.31 -26.09 -23.98
N ALA A 2 14.57 -26.28 -22.69
CA ALA A 2 13.75 -25.81 -21.58
C ALA A 2 13.44 -24.32 -21.63
N ASP A 3 12.16 -23.99 -21.43
CA ASP A 3 11.67 -22.63 -21.25
C ASP A 3 12.41 -21.96 -20.08
N ASP A 4 12.94 -20.78 -20.35
CA ASP A 4 13.62 -19.92 -19.38
C ASP A 4 12.58 -19.27 -18.46
N TYR A 5 12.12 -20.02 -17.44
CA TYR A 5 11.25 -19.52 -16.37
C TYR A 5 12.02 -18.64 -15.36
N SER A 6 12.80 -17.68 -15.85
CA SER A 6 13.37 -16.62 -15.00
C SER A 6 12.25 -15.62 -14.66
N TYR A 7 11.37 -15.97 -13.71
CA TYR A 7 10.54 -15.00 -12.98
C TYR A 7 11.47 -14.16 -12.11
N ARG A 8 12.14 -13.17 -12.71
CA ARG A 8 12.89 -12.15 -11.98
C ARG A 8 11.89 -11.08 -11.58
N VAL A 9 11.67 -10.93 -10.28
CA VAL A 9 10.96 -9.78 -9.73
C VAL A 9 11.76 -8.54 -10.13
N ASN A 10 11.15 -7.68 -10.95
CA ASN A 10 11.70 -6.36 -11.20
C ASN A 10 11.49 -5.52 -9.94
N LEU A 11 12.55 -5.37 -9.13
CA LEU A 11 12.49 -4.68 -7.84
C LEU A 11 12.14 -3.20 -8.00
N GLN A 12 12.52 -2.55 -9.11
CA GLN A 12 12.11 -1.18 -9.40
C GLN A 12 10.60 -1.10 -9.65
N GLN A 13 10.06 -2.03 -10.46
CA GLN A 13 8.62 -2.08 -10.72
C GLN A 13 7.82 -2.37 -9.45
N LEU A 14 8.36 -3.16 -8.53
CA LEU A 14 7.76 -3.40 -7.22
C LEU A 14 7.73 -2.12 -6.38
N ASP A 15 8.84 -1.37 -6.30
CA ASP A 15 8.89 -0.10 -5.58
C ASP A 15 7.93 0.96 -6.16
N ASP A 16 7.82 1.01 -7.49
CA ASP A 16 6.89 1.91 -8.18
C ASP A 16 5.42 1.54 -7.87
N ALA A 17 5.10 0.24 -7.86
CA ALA A 17 3.77 -0.24 -7.52
C ALA A 17 3.42 0.04 -6.04
N ILE A 18 4.37 -0.18 -5.11
CA ILE A 18 4.20 0.14 -3.69
C ILE A 18 3.93 1.63 -3.51
N THR A 19 4.69 2.48 -4.20
CA THR A 19 4.50 3.94 -4.14
C THR A 19 3.13 4.35 -4.65
N THR A 20 2.71 3.81 -5.80
CA THR A 20 1.38 4.08 -6.38
C THR A 20 0.24 3.70 -5.41
N MET A 21 0.37 2.56 -4.73
CA MET A 21 -0.64 2.10 -3.77
C MET A 21 -0.65 2.94 -2.47
N ALA A 22 0.52 3.43 -2.03
CA ALA A 22 0.60 4.33 -0.89
C ALA A 22 -0.06 5.70 -1.17
N ASP A 23 0.16 6.24 -2.37
CA ASP A 23 -0.48 7.47 -2.82
C ASP A 23 -2.00 7.30 -2.89
N PHE A 24 -2.47 6.21 -3.49
CA PHE A 24 -3.89 5.85 -3.53
C PHE A 24 -4.51 5.74 -2.12
N GLY A 25 -3.84 5.06 -1.19
CA GLY A 25 -4.30 4.95 0.19
C GLY A 25 -4.47 6.32 0.86
N THR A 26 -3.50 7.22 0.65
CA THR A 26 -3.54 8.59 1.17
C THR A 26 -4.71 9.39 0.60
N GLU A 27 -4.98 9.26 -0.71
CA GLU A 27 -6.14 9.91 -1.35
C GLU A 27 -7.47 9.41 -0.78
N VAL A 28 -7.62 8.10 -0.62
CA VAL A 28 -8.84 7.48 -0.06
C VAL A 28 -9.07 7.94 1.38
N GLU A 29 -8.04 7.93 2.23
CA GLU A 29 -8.14 8.45 3.60
C GLU A 29 -8.53 9.94 3.61
N GLY A 30 -8.04 10.72 2.64
CA GLY A 30 -8.41 12.12 2.45
C GLY A 30 -9.91 12.29 2.17
N TRP A 31 -10.44 11.53 1.22
CA TRP A 31 -11.86 11.57 0.87
C TRP A 31 -12.76 11.13 2.03
N LEU A 32 -12.37 10.08 2.76
CA LEU A 32 -13.13 9.61 3.93
C LEU A 32 -13.22 10.70 5.01
N ARG A 33 -12.11 11.39 5.29
CA ARG A 33 -12.08 12.53 6.23
C ARG A 33 -12.95 13.70 5.76
N GLU A 34 -12.96 13.98 4.45
CA GLU A 34 -13.81 15.04 3.89
C GLU A 34 -15.30 14.71 4.03
N VAL A 35 -15.68 13.45 3.81
CA VAL A 35 -17.05 12.96 4.02
C VAL A 35 -17.48 13.17 5.47
N ASP A 36 -16.64 12.83 6.44
CA ASP A 36 -16.94 13.02 7.86
C ASP A 36 -17.12 14.50 8.23
N ALA A 37 -16.22 15.36 7.74
CA ALA A 37 -16.32 16.80 7.96
C ALA A 37 -17.64 17.37 7.42
N LYS A 38 -18.06 16.93 6.23
CA LYS A 38 -19.35 17.34 5.64
C LYS A 38 -20.54 16.85 6.45
N ILE A 39 -20.50 15.60 6.91
CA ILE A 39 -21.57 15.03 7.76
C ILE A 39 -21.68 15.81 9.08
N ALA A 40 -20.56 16.11 9.73
CA ALA A 40 -20.53 16.89 10.97
C ALA A 40 -21.05 18.32 10.76
N ALA A 41 -20.62 18.98 9.68
CA ALA A 41 -21.02 20.36 9.36
C ALA A 41 -22.51 20.50 9.04
N LEU A 42 -23.13 19.48 8.44
CA LEU A 42 -24.54 19.51 8.09
C LEU A 42 -25.49 19.43 9.28
N HIS A 43 -24.98 19.26 10.52
CA HIS A 43 -25.79 19.15 11.75
C HIS A 43 -27.01 18.23 11.57
N LEU A 44 -26.89 17.21 10.71
CA LEU A 44 -27.97 16.27 10.48
C LEU A 44 -28.14 15.52 11.80
N SER A 45 -29.30 15.68 12.42
CA SER A 45 -29.79 14.78 13.46
C SER A 45 -30.05 13.41 12.80
N TRP A 46 -28.97 12.77 12.35
CA TRP A 46 -28.99 11.56 11.56
C TRP A 46 -28.96 10.38 12.52
N SER A 47 -30.07 10.20 13.23
CA SER A 47 -30.38 9.03 14.05
C SER A 47 -31.28 8.07 13.25
N SER A 48 -30.89 7.77 12.02
CA SER A 48 -31.60 6.82 11.16
C SER A 48 -30.70 5.66 10.77
N GLN A 49 -31.31 4.56 10.34
CA GLN A 49 -30.61 3.36 9.86
C GLN A 49 -29.57 3.66 8.76
N ALA A 50 -29.81 4.69 7.94
CA ALA A 50 -28.86 5.14 6.93
C ALA A 50 -27.58 5.75 7.55
N ALA A 51 -27.68 6.47 8.68
CA ALA A 51 -26.52 7.02 9.37
C ALA A 51 -25.63 5.93 9.97
N GLU A 52 -26.27 4.89 10.54
CA GLU A 52 -25.56 3.73 11.09
C GLU A 52 -24.88 2.94 9.98
N ALA A 53 -25.56 2.71 8.85
CA ALA A 53 -24.97 2.06 7.69
C ALA A 53 -23.78 2.85 7.11
N GLN A 54 -23.90 4.18 7.02
CA GLN A 54 -22.81 5.07 6.61
C GLN A 54 -21.61 4.97 7.56
N ARG A 55 -21.83 5.06 8.88
CA ARG A 55 -20.76 4.91 9.88
C ARG A 55 -20.09 3.55 9.82
N ALA A 56 -20.88 2.48 9.68
CA ALA A 56 -20.35 1.12 9.55
C ALA A 56 -19.59 0.91 8.24
N ALA A 57 -19.99 1.56 7.15
CA ALA A 57 -19.21 1.60 5.91
C ALA A 57 -17.91 2.37 6.15
N HIS A 58 -17.98 3.61 6.63
CA HIS A 58 -16.82 4.44 6.92
C HIS A 58 -15.77 3.71 7.77
N ASN A 59 -16.17 3.10 8.89
CA ASN A 59 -15.26 2.37 9.77
C ASN A 59 -14.57 1.20 9.05
N ARG A 60 -15.30 0.47 8.18
CA ARG A 60 -14.70 -0.60 7.37
C ARG A 60 -13.71 -0.06 6.35
N TRP A 61 -14.01 1.07 5.73
CA TRP A 61 -13.12 1.71 4.78
C TRP A 61 -11.84 2.23 5.45
N MET A 62 -11.96 2.86 6.62
CA MET A 62 -10.80 3.30 7.41
C MET A 62 -9.92 2.12 7.84
N ALA A 63 -10.53 1.04 8.35
CA ALA A 63 -9.80 -0.17 8.74
C ALA A 63 -9.07 -0.80 7.53
N GLY A 64 -9.72 -0.87 6.37
CA GLY A 64 -9.10 -1.40 5.16
C GLY A 64 -7.97 -0.53 4.61
N ALA A 65 -8.09 0.81 4.72
CA ALA A 65 -7.02 1.72 4.34
C ALA A 65 -5.80 1.58 5.26
N GLU A 66 -6.04 1.43 6.56
CA GLU A 66 -4.99 1.14 7.55
C GLU A 66 -4.30 -0.21 7.28
N GLU A 67 -5.06 -1.27 7.04
CA GLU A 67 -4.53 -2.59 6.68
C GLU A 67 -3.70 -2.53 5.38
N MET A 68 -4.16 -1.78 4.37
CA MET A 68 -3.40 -1.59 3.13
C MET A 68 -2.06 -0.90 3.41
N ARG A 69 -2.05 0.15 4.24
CA ARG A 69 -0.83 0.87 4.61
C ARG A 69 0.18 -0.03 5.32
N GLU A 70 -0.27 -0.81 6.31
CA GLU A 70 0.58 -1.75 7.04
C GLU A 70 1.20 -2.80 6.10
N ASN A 71 0.39 -3.40 5.23
CA ASN A 71 0.86 -4.39 4.26
C ASN A 71 1.86 -3.80 3.24
N LEU A 72 1.68 -2.55 2.84
CA LEU A 72 2.62 -1.86 1.95
C LEU A 72 3.96 -1.59 2.63
N ASP A 73 3.95 -1.22 3.91
CA ASP A 73 5.18 -1.04 4.69
C ASP A 73 5.96 -2.36 4.83
N GLU A 74 5.27 -3.48 5.06
CA GLU A 74 5.88 -4.81 5.07
C GLU A 74 6.48 -5.16 3.70
N LEU A 75 5.73 -4.95 2.61
CA LEU A 75 6.22 -5.17 1.25
C LEU A 75 7.46 -4.34 0.94
N ARG A 76 7.49 -3.08 1.39
CA ARG A 76 8.64 -2.19 1.21
C ARG A 76 9.88 -2.70 1.92
N GLU A 77 9.74 -3.20 3.14
CA GLU A 77 10.86 -3.78 3.88
C GLU A 77 11.37 -5.08 3.23
N VAL A 78 10.47 -5.92 2.73
CA VAL A 78 10.84 -7.12 1.96
C VAL A 78 11.59 -6.74 0.68
N ALA A 79 11.08 -5.76 -0.08
CA ALA A 79 11.71 -5.26 -1.29
C ALA A 79 13.11 -4.69 -1.01
N ARG A 80 13.26 -3.89 0.04
CA ARG A 80 14.56 -3.32 0.47
C ARG A 80 15.57 -4.41 0.84
N ARG A 81 15.14 -5.45 1.56
CA ARG A 81 15.99 -6.60 1.90
C ARG A 81 16.42 -7.34 0.64
N ALA A 82 15.50 -7.60 -0.28
CA ALA A 82 15.82 -8.22 -1.57
C ALA A 82 16.85 -7.38 -2.34
N HIS A 83 16.65 -6.05 -2.44
CA HIS A 83 17.56 -5.15 -3.14
C HIS A 83 18.98 -5.19 -2.55
N THR A 84 19.09 -5.17 -1.22
CA THR A 84 20.38 -5.23 -0.52
C THR A 84 21.08 -6.56 -0.77
N ASN A 85 20.35 -7.67 -0.66
CA ASN A 85 20.90 -9.01 -0.84
C ASN A 85 21.37 -9.26 -2.28
N TYR A 86 20.57 -8.85 -3.28
CA TYR A 86 20.94 -9.00 -4.69
C TYR A 86 22.13 -8.11 -5.06
N THR A 87 22.15 -6.85 -4.60
CA THR A 87 23.25 -5.92 -4.88
C THR A 87 24.56 -6.41 -4.26
N ALA A 88 24.51 -6.88 -3.01
CA ALA A 88 25.69 -7.44 -2.33
C ALA A 88 26.23 -8.70 -3.04
N ALA A 89 25.34 -9.59 -3.48
CA ALA A 89 25.74 -10.79 -4.23
C ALA A 89 26.39 -10.46 -5.58
N VAL A 90 25.85 -9.48 -6.31
CA VAL A 90 26.43 -9.02 -7.59
C VAL A 90 27.80 -8.37 -7.36
N GLN A 91 27.94 -7.48 -6.38
CA GLN A 91 29.22 -6.84 -6.05
C GLN A 91 30.28 -7.86 -5.61
N THR A 92 29.88 -8.85 -4.81
CA THR A 92 30.79 -9.92 -4.38
C THR A 92 31.26 -10.76 -5.57
N ASN A 93 30.37 -11.12 -6.50
CA ASN A 93 30.74 -11.85 -7.71
C ASN A 93 31.64 -11.03 -8.64
N LEU A 94 31.37 -9.73 -8.83
CA LEU A 94 32.21 -8.84 -9.63
C LEU A 94 33.59 -8.61 -9.00
N GLY A 95 33.68 -8.57 -7.67
CA GLY A 95 34.96 -8.44 -6.95
C GLY A 95 35.78 -9.72 -6.89
N MET A 96 35.20 -10.89 -7.17
CA MET A 96 35.91 -12.17 -7.17
C MET A 96 36.77 -12.37 -8.43
N TRP A 97 36.39 -11.79 -9.58
CA TRP A 97 37.10 -11.97 -10.85
C TRP A 97 37.59 -10.63 -11.41
N PRO A 98 38.92 -10.34 -11.38
CA PRO A 98 39.53 -9.23 -12.11
C PRO A 98 39.68 -9.50 -13.62
#